data_AF-W7BXJ7-F1
#
_entry.id   AF-W7BXJ7-F1
#
_cell.length_a   1.000
_cell.length_b   1.000
_cell.length_c   1.000
_cell.angle_alpha   90.00
_cell.angle_beta   90.00
_cell.angle_gamma   90.00
#
_symmetry.space_group_name_H-M   'P 1'
#
loop_
_entity.id
_entity.type
_entity.pdbx_description
1 polymer ?
#
loop_
_entity_poly.entity_id
_entity_poly.type
_entity_poly.pdbx_seq_one_letter_code
_entity_poly.pdbx_strand_id
1 'polypeptide(L)'
;MFFYGLVFYYVGQLLKDNKIFEWCFSSNFKVTSMLLLCIGLNIIFGFILNSRVSVYSNQLGNYLWFYIAAISGCLALFIIFKGSPSYRMLMFIGVNSIVVMSTHYFFVYGFDIVDTFVARGLLTIERSLWISVVETAFVFLCSVPLCYFFNKYLPMAVGKKNTKKIS
;
A
#
# COMPACT_ATOMS: atom_id res chain seq x y z
N MET A 1 5.87 4.74 -13.26
CA MET A 1 5.36 4.57 -11.88
C MET A 1 4.51 5.74 -11.39
N PHE A 2 5.01 6.99 -11.43
CA PHE A 2 4.28 8.18 -10.93
C PHE A 2 2.87 8.40 -11.54
N PHE A 3 2.72 8.27 -12.86
CA PHE A 3 1.44 8.51 -13.54
C PHE A 3 0.33 7.53 -13.14
N TYR A 4 0.65 6.26 -12.89
CA TYR A 4 -0.31 5.27 -12.43
C TYR A 4 -0.86 5.64 -11.04
N GLY A 5 0.01 6.15 -10.16
CA GLY A 5 -0.36 6.60 -8.81
C GLY A 5 -1.36 7.76 -8.81
N LEU A 6 -1.28 8.67 -9.77
CA LEU A 6 -2.23 9.79 -9.89
C LEU A 6 -3.66 9.32 -10.17
N VAL A 7 -3.82 8.28 -11.00
CA VAL A 7 -5.14 7.69 -11.28
C VAL A 7 -5.75 7.15 -9.98
N PHE A 8 -4.98 6.40 -9.19
CA PHE A 8 -5.46 5.87 -7.91
C PHE A 8 -5.72 6.96 -6.88
N TYR A 9 -4.90 8.01 -6.85
CA TYR A 9 -5.13 9.17 -5.98
C TYR A 9 -6.47 9.85 -6.30
N TYR A 10 -6.74 10.09 -7.59
CA TYR A 10 -7.98 10.70 -8.05
C TYR A 10 -9.21 9.82 -7.75
N VAL A 11 -9.11 8.51 -8.01
CA VAL A 11 -10.16 7.54 -7.66
C VAL A 11 -10.43 7.57 -6.15
N GLY A 12 -9.38 7.58 -5.33
CA GLY A 12 -9.51 7.68 -3.87
C GLY A 12 -10.23 8.96 -3.42
N GLN A 13 -9.93 10.10 -4.06
CA GLN A 13 -10.62 11.36 -3.79
C GLN A 13 -12.10 11.29 -4.15
N LEU A 14 -12.45 10.75 -5.33
CA LEU A 14 -13.85 10.56 -5.72
C LEU A 14 -14.59 9.65 -4.72
N LEU A 15 -13.95 8.60 -4.22
CA LEU A 15 -14.57 7.68 -3.27
C LEU A 15 -14.86 8.32 -1.92
N LYS A 16 -14.03 9.28 -1.49
CA LYS A 16 -14.22 10.00 -0.24
C LYS A 16 -15.50 10.84 -0.22
N ASP A 17 -15.85 11.45 -1.35
CA ASP A 17 -16.92 12.44 -1.45
C ASP A 17 -18.26 11.84 -1.96
N ASN A 18 -18.31 10.51 -2.21
CA ASN A 18 -19.43 9.87 -2.87
C ASN A 18 -20.45 9.23 -1.91
N LYS A 19 -21.69 9.75 -1.93
CA LYS A 19 -22.87 9.22 -1.21
C LYS A 19 -23.18 7.74 -1.53
N ILE A 20 -22.79 7.25 -2.70
CA ILE A 20 -22.95 5.85 -3.12
C ILE A 20 -22.30 4.90 -2.10
N PHE A 21 -21.15 5.30 -1.54
CA PHE A 21 -20.42 4.50 -0.56
C PHE A 21 -21.01 4.57 0.85
N GLU A 22 -21.91 5.51 1.14
CA GLU A 22 -22.70 5.49 2.38
C GLU A 22 -23.87 4.53 2.22
N TRP A 23 -24.51 4.51 1.05
CA TRP A 23 -25.59 3.56 0.74
C TRP A 23 -25.14 2.10 0.79
N CYS A 24 -23.96 1.77 0.25
CA CYS A 24 -23.43 0.39 0.32
C CYS A 24 -23.22 -0.09 1.76
N PHE A 25 -22.91 0.82 2.69
CA PHE A 25 -22.71 0.50 4.11
C PHE A 25 -24.01 0.47 4.93
N SER A 26 -25.17 0.68 4.30
CA SER A 26 -26.47 0.62 4.96
C SER A 26 -26.87 -0.80 5.39
N SER A 27 -26.25 -1.85 4.85
CA SER A 27 -26.60 -3.24 5.17
C SER A 27 -25.40 -4.16 5.06
N ASN A 28 -25.22 -5.04 6.04
CA ASN A 28 -24.13 -6.03 6.07
C ASN A 28 -24.10 -6.91 4.82
N PHE A 29 -25.26 -7.28 4.27
CA PHE A 29 -25.35 -8.09 3.05
C PHE A 29 -24.81 -7.37 1.82
N LYS A 30 -25.06 -6.06 1.70
CA LYS A 30 -24.55 -5.23 0.59
C LYS A 30 -23.04 -5.08 0.67
N VAL A 31 -22.52 -4.86 1.88
CA VAL A 31 -21.07 -4.74 2.13
C VAL A 31 -20.36 -6.05 1.77
N THR A 32 -20.86 -7.20 2.25
CA THR A 32 -20.25 -8.50 1.98
C THR A 32 -20.33 -8.87 0.49
N SER A 33 -21.46 -8.62 -0.17
CA SER A 33 -21.62 -8.84 -1.61
C SER A 33 -20.66 -7.98 -2.43
N MET A 34 -20.56 -6.69 -2.12
CA MET A 34 -19.65 -5.77 -2.81
C MET A 34 -18.19 -6.14 -2.60
N LEU A 35 -17.83 -6.57 -1.38
CA LEU A 35 -16.48 -7.03 -1.05
C LEU A 35 -16.12 -8.30 -1.84
N LEU A 36 -17.01 -9.29 -1.87
CA LEU A 36 -16.81 -10.52 -2.66
C LEU A 36 -16.67 -10.21 -4.15
N LEU A 37 -17.47 -9.30 -4.67
CA LEU A 37 -17.38 -8.87 -6.07
C LEU A 37 -16.03 -8.18 -6.36
N CYS A 38 -15.58 -7.28 -5.48
CA CYS A 38 -14.29 -6.60 -5.65
C CYS A 38 -13.10 -7.58 -5.59
N ILE A 39 -13.12 -8.53 -4.65
CA ILE A 39 -12.10 -9.58 -4.55
C ILE A 39 -12.13 -10.49 -5.78
N GLY A 40 -13.32 -10.90 -6.22
CA GLY A 40 -13.50 -11.73 -7.42
C GLY A 40 -12.96 -11.06 -8.67
N LEU A 41 -13.29 -9.78 -8.88
CA LEU A 41 -12.75 -8.99 -10.00
C LEU A 41 -11.22 -8.85 -9.92
N ASN A 42 -10.67 -8.62 -8.74
CA ASN A 42 -9.23 -8.51 -8.54
C ASN A 42 -8.50 -9.81 -8.91
N ILE A 43 -9.03 -10.97 -8.50
CA ILE A 43 -8.43 -12.27 -8.80
C ILE A 43 -8.59 -12.61 -10.30
N ILE A 44 -9.79 -12.44 -10.86
CA ILE A 44 -10.07 -12.79 -12.26
C ILE A 44 -9.22 -11.93 -13.21
N PHE A 45 -9.27 -10.60 -13.06
CA PHE A 45 -8.56 -9.70 -13.96
C PHE A 45 -7.09 -9.49 -13.57
N GLY A 46 -6.69 -9.77 -12.34
CA GLY A 46 -5.32 -9.57 -11.89
C GLY A 46 -4.44 -10.81 -12.02
N PHE A 47 -5.00 -11.99 -11.78
CA PHE A 47 -4.23 -13.25 -11.74
C PHE A 47 -4.61 -14.24 -12.85
N ILE A 48 -5.90 -14.42 -13.14
CA ILE A 48 -6.35 -15.45 -14.10
C ILE A 48 -6.17 -14.98 -15.54
N LEU A 49 -6.68 -13.79 -15.86
CA LEU A 49 -6.69 -13.27 -17.22
C LEU A 49 -5.41 -12.51 -17.57
N ASN A 50 -4.79 -11.84 -16.59
CA ASN A 50 -3.64 -11.01 -16.84
C ASN A 50 -2.32 -11.76 -16.65
N SER A 51 -1.28 -11.30 -17.35
CA SER A 51 0.07 -11.79 -17.11
C SER A 51 0.65 -11.16 -15.83
N ARG A 52 1.78 -11.69 -15.37
CA ARG A 52 2.43 -11.25 -14.13
C ARG A 52 2.59 -9.73 -14.12
N VAL A 53 1.93 -9.10 -13.15
CA VAL A 53 1.99 -7.66 -12.92
C VAL A 53 3.17 -7.32 -12.02
N SER A 54 4.04 -6.43 -12.49
CA SER A 54 5.13 -5.82 -11.75
C SER A 54 5.28 -4.37 -12.18
N VAL A 55 4.92 -3.45 -11.30
CA VAL A 55 5.02 -2.00 -11.55
C VAL A 55 6.49 -1.56 -11.60
N TYR A 56 7.38 -2.22 -10.85
CA TYR A 56 8.81 -1.92 -10.82
C TYR A 56 9.49 -2.23 -12.15
N SER A 57 9.27 -3.43 -12.70
CA SER A 57 9.79 -3.82 -14.02
C SER A 57 8.92 -3.33 -15.19
N ASN A 58 7.91 -2.49 -14.92
CA ASN A 58 6.93 -1.99 -15.90
C ASN A 58 6.23 -3.10 -16.70
N GLN A 59 6.07 -4.28 -16.11
CA GLN A 59 5.39 -5.42 -16.69
C GLN A 59 3.94 -5.41 -16.20
N LEU A 60 3.02 -4.76 -16.91
CA LEU A 60 1.62 -4.65 -16.47
C LEU A 60 0.69 -5.67 -17.16
N GLY A 61 1.22 -6.40 -18.14
CA GLY A 61 0.42 -7.26 -19.01
C GLY A 61 -0.57 -6.45 -19.83
N ASN A 62 -1.85 -6.79 -19.73
CA ASN A 62 -2.92 -5.99 -20.31
C ASN A 62 -3.27 -4.82 -19.38
N TYR A 63 -3.04 -3.60 -19.86
CA TYR A 63 -3.29 -2.37 -19.11
C TYR A 63 -4.73 -2.23 -18.62
N LEU A 64 -5.73 -2.64 -19.42
CA LEU A 64 -7.13 -2.54 -19.01
C LEU A 64 -7.44 -3.49 -17.86
N TRP A 65 -6.98 -4.74 -17.95
CA TRP A 65 -7.17 -5.73 -16.88
C TRP A 65 -6.42 -5.32 -15.62
N PHE A 66 -5.21 -4.77 -15.75
CA PHE A 66 -4.47 -4.20 -14.65
C PHE A 66 -5.27 -3.12 -13.91
N TYR A 67 -5.86 -2.14 -14.61
CA TYR A 67 -6.64 -1.10 -13.94
C TYR A 67 -7.91 -1.63 -13.28
N ILE A 68 -8.65 -2.55 -13.93
CA ILE A 68 -9.85 -3.18 -13.34
C ILE A 68 -9.47 -3.92 -12.06
N ALA A 69 -8.41 -4.73 -12.11
CA ALA A 69 -7.92 -5.47 -10.97
C ALA A 69 -7.44 -4.53 -9.85
N ALA A 70 -6.64 -3.51 -10.18
CA ALA A 70 -6.07 -2.61 -9.19
C ALA A 70 -7.16 -1.76 -8.51
N ILE A 71 -8.11 -1.19 -9.27
CA ILE A 71 -9.22 -0.41 -8.71
C ILE A 71 -10.11 -1.29 -7.82
N SER A 72 -10.47 -2.49 -8.28
CA SER A 72 -11.28 -3.42 -7.47
C SER A 72 -10.56 -3.84 -6.19
N GLY A 73 -9.25 -4.09 -6.24
CA GLY A 73 -8.43 -4.35 -5.06
C GLY A 73 -8.39 -3.17 -4.08
N CYS A 74 -8.20 -1.94 -4.58
CA CYS A 74 -8.26 -0.74 -3.75
C CYS A 74 -9.63 -0.57 -3.07
N LEU A 75 -10.73 -0.82 -3.80
CA LEU A 75 -12.09 -0.76 -3.25
C LEU A 75 -12.31 -1.82 -2.17
N ALA A 76 -11.83 -3.05 -2.37
CA ALA A 76 -11.91 -4.10 -1.37
C ALA A 76 -11.20 -3.70 -0.07
N LEU A 77 -9.97 -3.20 -0.17
CA LEU A 77 -9.21 -2.71 0.99
C LEU A 77 -9.92 -1.54 1.68
N PHE A 78 -10.46 -0.60 0.91
CA PHE A 78 -11.24 0.51 1.45
C PHE A 78 -12.45 0.02 2.25
N ILE A 79 -13.19 -0.97 1.74
CA ILE A 79 -14.34 -1.54 2.43
C ILE A 79 -13.92 -2.19 3.76
N ILE A 80 -12.84 -2.97 3.75
CA ILE A 80 -12.30 -3.63 4.94
C ILE A 80 -11.89 -2.60 6.00
N PHE A 81 -11.15 -1.56 5.61
CA PHE A 81 -10.66 -0.56 6.56
C PHE A 81 -11.74 0.40 7.04
N LYS A 82 -12.77 0.68 6.23
CA LYS A 82 -13.92 1.50 6.66
C LYS A 82 -14.78 0.78 7.71
N GLY A 83 -14.89 -0.55 7.63
CA GLY A 83 -15.60 -1.37 8.63
C GLY A 83 -14.76 -1.72 9.87
N SER A 84 -13.45 -1.46 9.86
CA SER A 84 -12.54 -1.81 10.96
C SER A 84 -12.36 -0.66 11.95
N PRO A 85 -12.16 -0.95 13.25
CA PRO A 85 -11.82 0.09 14.22
C PRO A 85 -10.47 0.73 13.89
N SER A 86 -10.32 2.01 14.23
CA SER A 86 -9.12 2.80 13.94
C SER A 86 -7.98 2.46 14.91
N TYR A 87 -7.14 1.49 14.55
CA TYR A 87 -5.94 1.18 15.31
C TYR A 87 -4.85 2.26 15.13
N ARG A 88 -4.25 2.71 16.23
CA ARG A 88 -3.21 3.77 16.22
C ARG A 88 -2.02 3.44 15.31
N MET A 89 -1.56 2.19 15.35
CA MET A 89 -0.43 1.73 14.52
C MET A 89 -0.78 1.75 13.03
N LEU A 90 -1.98 1.31 12.69
CA LEU A 90 -2.46 1.28 11.31
C LEU A 90 -2.66 2.70 10.75
N MET A 91 -3.19 3.62 11.55
CA MET A 91 -3.26 5.04 11.20
C MET A 91 -1.86 5.66 11.03
N PHE A 92 -0.92 5.34 11.93
CA PHE A 92 0.45 5.82 11.82
C PHE A 92 1.10 5.38 10.51
N ILE A 93 1.00 4.09 10.16
CA ILE A 93 1.54 3.57 8.91
C ILE A 93 0.82 4.18 7.70
N GLY A 94 -0.51 4.31 7.75
CA GLY A 94 -1.30 4.90 6.67
C GLY A 94 -0.92 6.36 6.37
N VAL A 95 -0.79 7.20 7.40
CA VAL A 95 -0.37 8.60 7.27
C VAL A 95 1.05 8.71 6.72
N ASN A 96 1.95 7.82 7.13
CA ASN A 96 3.35 7.80 6.68
C ASN A 96 3.61 6.89 5.48
N SER A 97 2.56 6.38 4.81
CA SER A 97 2.67 5.37 3.76
C SER A 97 3.53 5.83 2.57
N ILE A 98 3.52 7.12 2.22
CA ILE A 98 4.39 7.69 1.18
C ILE A 98 5.86 7.60 1.58
N VAL A 99 6.18 7.90 2.83
CA VAL A 99 7.56 7.79 3.36
C VAL A 99 8.00 6.33 3.30
N VAL A 100 7.18 5.42 3.87
CA VAL A 100 7.45 3.98 3.85
C VAL A 100 7.66 3.47 2.42
N MET A 101 6.75 3.80 1.50
CA MET A 101 6.83 3.40 0.09
C MET A 101 8.05 3.98 -0.61
N SER A 102 8.50 5.18 -0.26
CA SER A 102 9.69 5.78 -0.87
C SER A 102 10.99 5.18 -0.32
N THR A 103 10.99 4.73 0.94
CA THR A 103 12.21 4.26 1.62
C THR A 103 12.36 2.75 1.67
N HIS A 104 11.29 1.96 1.45
CA HIS A 104 11.35 0.50 1.67
C HIS A 104 12.41 -0.20 0.81
N TYR A 105 12.53 0.14 -0.48
CA TYR A 105 13.56 -0.43 -1.35
C TYR A 105 14.98 -0.14 -0.86
N PHE A 106 15.24 1.05 -0.30
CA PHE A 106 16.54 1.39 0.27
C PHE A 106 16.91 0.45 1.43
N PHE A 107 15.93 0.12 2.29
CA PHE A 107 16.15 -0.82 3.39
C PHE A 107 16.29 -2.27 2.93
N VAL A 108 15.54 -2.68 1.90
CA VAL A 108 15.70 -3.99 1.25
C VAL A 108 17.13 -4.16 0.71
N TYR A 109 17.62 -3.18 -0.06
CA TYR A 109 19.01 -3.22 -0.55
C TYR A 109 20.04 -3.16 0.58
N GLY A 110 19.77 -2.39 1.64
CA GLY A 110 20.61 -2.38 2.84
C GLY A 110 20.70 -3.75 3.51
N PHE A 111 19.57 -4.46 3.58
CA PHE A 111 19.51 -5.82 4.10
C PHE A 111 20.34 -6.79 3.24
N ASP A 112 20.21 -6.72 1.91
CA ASP A 112 20.99 -7.55 0.97
C ASP A 112 22.51 -7.32 1.11
N ILE A 113 22.93 -6.06 1.30
CA ILE A 113 24.34 -5.73 1.52
C ILE A 113 24.83 -6.37 2.83
N VAL A 114 24.08 -6.21 3.92
CA VAL A 114 24.44 -6.79 5.22
C VAL A 114 24.50 -8.32 5.14
N ASP A 115 23.54 -8.96 4.47
CA ASP A 115 23.54 -10.40 4.24
C ASP A 115 24.79 -10.86 3.47
N THR A 116 25.16 -10.12 2.42
CA THR A 116 26.36 -10.41 1.62
C THR A 116 27.64 -10.34 2.47
N PHE A 117 27.75 -9.35 3.36
CA PHE A 117 28.94 -9.18 4.21
C PHE A 117 28.97 -10.11 5.43
N VAL A 118 27.83 -10.37 6.07
CA VAL A 118 27.76 -11.09 7.35
C VAL A 118 27.52 -12.58 7.15
N ALA A 119 26.54 -12.94 6.33
CA ALA A 119 26.14 -14.32 6.09
C ALA A 119 26.61 -14.85 4.72
N ARG A 120 27.50 -14.11 4.04
CA ARG A 120 28.08 -14.47 2.73
C ARG A 120 27.02 -14.78 1.67
N GLY A 121 25.85 -14.14 1.76
CA GLY A 121 24.74 -14.33 0.83
C GLY A 121 23.89 -15.59 1.07
N LEU A 122 24.06 -16.30 2.18
CA LEU A 122 23.27 -17.51 2.47
C LEU A 122 21.77 -17.23 2.60
N LEU A 123 21.37 -16.07 3.14
CA LEU A 123 19.95 -15.75 3.33
C LEU A 123 19.28 -15.27 2.02
N THR A 124 20.04 -14.66 1.12
CA THR A 124 19.54 -14.20 -0.19
C THR A 124 19.42 -15.33 -1.22
N ILE A 125 20.25 -16.38 -1.13
CA ILE A 125 20.21 -17.53 -2.04
C ILE A 125 19.00 -18.43 -1.78
N GLU A 126 18.71 -18.72 -0.51
CA GLU A 126 17.55 -19.51 -0.12
C GLU A 126 16.38 -18.58 0.25
N ARG A 127 15.76 -17.93 -0.74
CA ARG A 127 14.56 -17.07 -0.57
C ARG A 127 13.39 -17.83 0.08
N SER A 128 13.48 -18.05 1.37
CA SER A 128 12.47 -18.67 2.21
C SER A 128 11.43 -17.64 2.61
N LEU A 129 10.17 -18.07 2.74
CA LEU A 129 9.09 -17.23 3.24
C LEU A 129 9.43 -16.57 4.58
N TRP A 130 10.18 -17.27 5.43
CA TRP A 130 10.63 -16.75 6.71
C TRP A 130 11.55 -15.54 6.58
N ILE A 131 12.44 -15.55 5.58
CA ILE A 131 13.37 -14.45 5.34
C ILE A 131 12.61 -13.22 4.86
N SER A 132 11.61 -13.39 3.99
CA SER A 132 10.73 -12.28 3.57
C SER A 132 9.94 -11.67 4.73
N VAL A 133 9.51 -12.48 5.70
CA VAL A 133 8.82 -11.97 6.91
C VAL A 133 9.80 -11.16 7.77
N VAL A 134 11.01 -11.67 7.99
CA VAL A 134 12.05 -10.98 8.77
C VAL A 134 12.47 -9.67 8.09
N GLU A 135 12.70 -9.71 6.78
CA GLU A 135 13.03 -8.55 5.96
C GLU A 135 11.92 -7.50 6.04
N THR A 136 10.66 -7.90 5.89
CA THR A 136 9.51 -6.99 6.01
C THR A 136 9.46 -6.35 7.40
N ALA A 137 9.66 -7.13 8.47
CA ALA A 137 9.70 -6.61 9.84
C ALA A 137 10.86 -5.61 10.04
N PHE A 138 12.03 -5.90 9.49
CA PHE A 138 13.20 -5.02 9.52
C PHE A 138 12.93 -3.68 8.81
N VAL A 139 12.35 -3.73 7.61
CA VAL A 139 11.96 -2.54 6.85
C VAL A 139 10.97 -1.69 7.65
N PHE A 140 9.95 -2.31 8.26
CA PHE A 140 9.01 -1.57 9.10
C PHE A 140 9.72 -0.92 10.29
N LEU A 141 10.56 -1.65 11.00
CA LEU A 141 11.27 -1.15 12.18
C LEU A 141 12.18 0.03 11.83
N CYS A 142 12.91 -0.03 10.70
CA CYS A 142 13.77 1.06 10.23
C CYS A 142 12.98 2.22 9.63
N SER A 143 11.79 1.97 9.08
CA SER A 143 10.92 3.04 8.55
C SER A 143 10.32 3.91 9.64
N VAL A 144 10.05 3.39 10.84
CA VAL A 144 9.47 4.14 11.97
C VAL A 144 10.30 5.39 12.35
N PRO A 145 11.62 5.30 12.63
CA PRO A 145 12.42 6.48 12.95
C PRO A 145 12.47 7.48 11.79
N LEU A 146 12.52 7.01 10.54
CA LEU A 146 12.42 7.90 9.38
C LEU A 146 11.06 8.60 9.33
N CYS A 147 9.97 7.92 9.62
CA CYS A 147 8.65 8.54 9.69
C CYS A 147 8.63 9.67 10.74
N TYR A 148 9.26 9.49 11.90
CA TYR A 148 9.40 10.56 12.89
C TYR A 148 10.26 11.73 12.39
N PHE A 149 11.36 11.44 11.70
CA PHE A 149 12.22 12.46 11.09
C PHE A 149 11.45 13.28 10.04
N PHE A 150 10.79 12.63 9.08
CA PHE A 150 10.01 13.29 8.04
C PHE A 150 8.82 14.07 8.63
N ASN A 151 8.14 13.54 9.64
CA ASN A 151 7.08 14.28 10.33
C ASN A 151 7.58 15.56 11.01
N LYS A 152 8.83 15.58 11.49
CA LYS A 152 9.43 16.74 12.16
C LYS A 152 9.95 17.78 11.18
N TYR A 153 10.65 17.37 10.13
CA TYR A 153 11.36 18.29 9.22
C TYR A 153 10.59 18.58 7.93
N LEU A 154 9.72 17.68 7.47
CA LEU A 154 8.98 17.78 6.21
C LEU A 154 7.49 17.43 6.40
N PRO A 155 6.75 18.12 7.28
CA PRO A 155 5.35 17.82 7.55
C PRO A 155 4.46 17.91 6.30
N MET A 156 4.84 18.76 5.33
CA MET A 156 4.15 18.90 4.04
C MET A 156 4.21 17.62 3.20
N ALA A 157 5.31 16.85 3.26
CA ALA A 157 5.47 15.58 2.53
C ALA A 157 4.54 14.48 3.06
N VAL A 158 4.07 14.60 4.31
CA VAL A 158 3.16 13.67 4.98
C VAL A 158 1.71 14.17 4.93
N GLY A 159 1.43 15.24 4.16
CA GLY A 159 0.09 15.81 4.03
C GLY A 159 -0.44 16.51 5.30
N LYS A 160 0.42 16.75 6.30
CA LYS A 160 0.04 17.56 7.46
C LYS A 160 -0.01 19.01 7.03
N LYS A 161 -1.19 19.63 7.12
CA LYS A 161 -1.31 21.09 6.99
C LYS A 161 -0.43 21.73 8.07
N ASN A 162 0.47 22.61 7.67
CA ASN A 162 1.24 23.43 8.60
C ASN A 162 0.24 24.22 9.47
N THR A 163 -0.06 23.73 10.67
CA THR A 163 -0.72 24.52 11.70
C THR A 163 0.33 25.47 12.27
N LYS A 164 0.78 26.43 11.46
CA LYS A 164 1.29 27.69 12.01
C LYS A 164 0.08 28.34 12.69
N LYS A 165 -0.02 28.19 14.01
CA LYS A 165 -0.70 29.20 14.81
C LYS A 165 0.04 30.50 14.52
N ILE A 166 -0.60 31.36 13.72
CA ILE A 166 -0.24 32.77 13.66
C ILE A 166 -0.73 33.30 15.01
N SER A 167 0.18 33.34 15.99
CA SER A 167 0.01 34.08 17.24
C SER A 167 0.45 35.52 17.00
#